data_AF-A0A1Q6VJL1-F1
#
_entry.id   AF-A0A1Q6VJL1-F1
#
_cell.length_a   1.000
_cell.length_b   1.000
_cell.length_c   1.000
_cell.angle_alpha   90.00
_cell.angle_beta   90.00
_cell.angle_gamma   90.00
#
_symmetry.space_group_name_H-M   'P 1'
#
loop_
_entity.id
_entity.type
_entity.pdbx_description
1 polymer ?
#
loop_
_entity_poly.entity_id
_entity_poly.type
_entity_poly.pdbx_seq_one_letter_code
_entity_poly.pdbx_strand_id
1 'polypeptide(L)'
;MEAVIPLGLKVVYTIFVCALVPIYWREYGLANFLWFSDIALLALVPALWFENALLVSMLAISVVFFEALWNVDFFFRLATGKPLIGLSAYMFDPRIPLSIRGLSCFHIVLPLLLLWMLHRLGYDQRAFLWQTIVAMVVLPLSYLVTNAQENVNWVYGLGENPQRVLPAPLFVFLLMLLFPLAVYLPTHLLFARMFRAAGA
;
A
#
# COMPACT_ATOMS: atom_id res chain seq x y z
N MET A 1 30.85 -5.27 4.40
CA MET A 1 29.62 -5.71 5.09
C MET A 1 28.85 -6.58 4.12
N GLU A 2 28.48 -7.79 4.52
CA GLU A 2 27.59 -8.63 3.70
C GLU A 2 26.21 -7.95 3.62
N ALA A 3 25.56 -8.06 2.47
CA ALA A 3 24.21 -7.55 2.26
C ALA A 3 23.24 -8.27 3.22
N VAL A 4 22.43 -7.52 3.97
CA VAL A 4 21.45 -8.10 4.91
C VAL A 4 20.33 -8.79 4.14
N ILE A 5 20.03 -8.28 2.95
CA ILE A 5 18.96 -8.74 2.06
C ILE A 5 19.56 -9.52 0.87
N PRO A 6 19.11 -10.76 0.61
CA PRO A 6 19.64 -11.58 -0.49
C PRO A 6 19.46 -10.92 -1.86
N LEU A 7 20.51 -10.95 -2.69
CA LEU A 7 20.47 -10.38 -4.05
C LEU A 7 19.35 -10.98 -4.92
N GLY A 8 19.11 -12.29 -4.81
CA GLY A 8 18.05 -12.96 -5.57
C GLY A 8 16.67 -12.37 -5.31
N LEU A 9 16.36 -12.01 -4.07
CA LEU A 9 15.10 -11.34 -3.72
C LEU A 9 15.00 -9.95 -4.37
N LYS A 10 16.08 -9.15 -4.33
CA LYS A 10 16.13 -7.82 -4.95
C LYS A 10 15.85 -7.91 -6.46
N VAL A 11 16.50 -8.87 -7.13
CA VAL A 11 16.36 -9.10 -8.57
C VAL A 11 14.95 -9.57 -8.93
N VAL A 12 14.44 -10.61 -8.26
CA VAL A 12 13.09 -11.15 -8.53
C VAL A 12 12.01 -10.09 -8.31
N TYR A 13 12.11 -9.35 -7.21
CA TYR A 13 11.16 -8.27 -6.92
C TYR A 13 11.21 -7.16 -7.97
N THR A 14 12.41 -6.75 -8.39
CA THR A 14 12.59 -5.74 -9.45
C THR A 14 12.00 -6.20 -10.78
N ILE A 15 12.24 -7.46 -11.17
CA ILE A 15 11.67 -8.04 -12.40
C ILE A 15 10.14 -8.07 -12.32
N PHE A 16 9.58 -8.48 -11.18
CA PHE A 16 8.14 -8.49 -10.96
C PHE A 16 7.54 -7.09 -11.15
N VAL A 17 8.13 -6.06 -10.54
CA VAL A 17 7.68 -4.67 -10.70
C VAL A 17 7.81 -4.19 -12.15
N CYS A 18 8.94 -4.47 -12.82
CA CYS A 18 9.14 -4.12 -14.23
C CYS A 18 8.12 -4.79 -15.17
N ALA A 19 7.65 -6.00 -14.84
CA ALA A 19 6.61 -6.67 -15.60
C ALA A 19 5.20 -6.11 -15.28
N LEU A 20 4.92 -5.82 -14.01
CA LEU A 20 3.63 -5.33 -13.56
C LEU A 20 3.32 -3.93 -14.12
N VAL A 21 4.28 -3.01 -14.06
CA VAL A 21 4.08 -1.60 -14.45
C VAL A 21 3.46 -1.42 -15.85
N PRO A 22 4.03 -1.96 -16.94
CA PRO A 22 3.44 -1.78 -18.27
C PRO A 22 2.07 -2.44 -18.42
N ILE A 23 1.82 -3.56 -17.71
CA ILE A 23 0.54 -4.26 -17.75
C ILE A 23 -0.54 -3.44 -17.04
N TYR A 24 -0.24 -2.92 -15.85
CA TYR A 24 -1.15 -2.08 -15.07
C TYR A 24 -1.41 -0.74 -15.74
N TRP A 25 -0.38 -0.10 -16.27
CA TRP A 25 -0.56 1.15 -17.00
C TRP A 25 -1.54 0.96 -18.16
N ARG A 26 -1.38 -0.10 -18.95
CA ARG A 26 -2.29 -0.34 -20.07
C ARG A 26 -3.75 -0.55 -19.66
N GLU A 27 -3.99 -1.17 -18.51
CA GLU A 27 -5.35 -1.47 -18.03
C GLU A 27 -5.99 -0.29 -17.26
N TYR A 28 -5.24 0.33 -16.36
CA TYR A 28 -5.76 1.27 -15.37
C TYR A 28 -5.23 2.71 -15.53
N GLY A 29 -4.30 2.95 -16.45
CA GLY A 29 -3.67 4.26 -16.61
C GLY A 29 -2.60 4.56 -15.56
N LEU A 30 -1.91 5.69 -15.72
CA LEU A 30 -0.81 6.09 -14.82
C LEU A 30 -1.30 6.48 -13.43
N ALA A 31 -2.50 7.06 -13.32
CA ALA A 31 -3.02 7.56 -12.05
C ALA A 31 -3.31 6.43 -11.05
N ASN A 32 -3.47 5.18 -11.53
CA ASN A 32 -3.59 4.01 -10.67
C ASN A 32 -2.41 3.84 -9.71
N PHE A 33 -1.18 4.17 -10.15
CA PHE A 33 0.01 4.03 -9.30
C PHE A 33 0.05 5.01 -8.11
N LEU A 34 -0.97 5.86 -7.94
CA LEU A 34 -1.15 6.67 -6.74
C LEU A 34 -1.77 5.90 -5.57
N TRP A 35 -2.32 4.69 -5.78
CA TRP A 35 -2.71 3.83 -4.65
C TRP A 35 -1.52 3.65 -3.71
N PHE A 36 -1.72 3.81 -2.39
CA PHE A 36 -0.63 3.65 -1.44
C PHE A 36 0.04 2.27 -1.53
N SER A 37 -0.71 1.22 -1.88
CA SER A 37 -0.19 -0.12 -2.16
C SER A 37 0.74 -0.15 -3.38
N ASP A 38 0.38 0.55 -4.47
CA ASP A 38 1.21 0.66 -5.67
C ASP A 38 2.46 1.52 -5.41
N ILE A 39 2.33 2.64 -4.67
CA ILE A 39 3.47 3.44 -4.22
C ILE A 39 4.43 2.57 -3.40
N ALA A 40 3.91 1.78 -2.45
CA ALA A 40 4.72 0.88 -1.65
C ALA A 40 5.36 -0.22 -2.50
N LEU A 41 4.61 -0.80 -3.43
CA LEU A 41 5.13 -1.80 -4.37
C LEU A 41 6.34 -1.25 -5.14
N LEU A 42 6.22 -0.05 -5.72
CA LEU A 42 7.27 0.59 -6.51
C LEU A 42 8.46 1.04 -5.64
N ALA A 43 8.19 1.73 -4.53
CA ALA A 43 9.21 2.27 -3.65
C ALA A 43 9.97 1.18 -2.87
N LEU A 44 9.42 -0.02 -2.76
CA LEU A 44 10.14 -1.14 -2.16
C LEU A 44 11.35 -1.57 -3.01
N VAL A 45 11.37 -1.31 -4.32
CA VAL A 45 12.54 -1.57 -5.18
C VAL A 45 13.78 -0.84 -4.65
N PRO A 46 13.83 0.51 -4.60
CA PRO A 46 14.97 1.20 -4.03
C PRO A 46 15.19 0.88 -2.54
N ALA A 47 14.12 0.63 -1.76
CA ALA A 47 14.28 0.23 -0.35
C ALA A 47 15.03 -1.10 -0.18
N LEU A 48 14.79 -2.08 -1.07
CA LEU A 48 15.50 -3.36 -1.11
C LEU A 48 16.96 -3.18 -1.56
N TRP A 49 17.19 -2.39 -2.61
CA TRP A 49 18.54 -2.18 -3.15
C TRP A 49 19.45 -1.43 -2.17
N PHE A 50 18.93 -0.37 -1.55
CA PHE A 50 19.66 0.44 -0.58
C PHE A 50 19.59 -0.09 0.86
N GLU A 51 18.83 -1.15 1.11
CA GLU A 51 18.59 -1.70 2.46
C GLU A 51 18.17 -0.59 3.45
N ASN A 52 17.30 0.30 2.98
CA ASN A 52 16.98 1.55 3.66
C ASN A 52 15.84 1.35 4.67
N ALA A 53 16.19 1.27 5.96
CA ALA A 53 15.22 1.08 7.04
C ALA A 53 14.13 2.16 7.10
N LEU A 54 14.45 3.42 6.74
CA LEU A 54 13.48 4.51 6.72
C LEU A 54 12.41 4.28 5.65
N LEU A 55 12.82 3.98 4.41
CA LEU A 55 11.88 3.69 3.34
C LEU A 55 11.00 2.49 3.71
N VAL A 56 11.59 1.38 4.16
CA VAL A 56 10.81 0.21 4.60
C VAL A 56 9.81 0.59 5.70
N SER A 57 10.22 1.39 6.68
CA SER A 57 9.37 1.82 7.78
C SER A 57 8.22 2.73 7.32
N MET A 58 8.47 3.63 6.37
CA MET A 58 7.43 4.49 5.75
C MET A 58 6.40 3.63 5.01
N LEU A 59 6.86 2.70 4.18
CA LEU A 59 5.98 1.81 3.43
C LEU A 59 5.17 0.91 4.37
N ALA A 60 5.81 0.36 5.39
CA ALA A 60 5.17 -0.55 6.33
C ALA A 60 4.01 0.12 7.09
N ILE A 61 4.21 1.31 7.65
CA ILE A 61 3.11 2.00 8.35
C ILE A 61 2.03 2.49 7.39
N SER A 62 2.37 2.70 6.11
CA SER A 62 1.41 3.11 5.10
C SER A 62 0.43 2.01 4.75
N VAL A 63 0.93 0.79 4.50
CA VAL A 63 0.12 -0.25 3.84
C VAL A 63 -0.15 -1.48 4.67
N VAL A 64 0.70 -1.88 5.63
CA VAL A 64 0.57 -3.20 6.29
C VAL A 64 -0.80 -3.42 6.92
N PHE A 65 -1.39 -2.38 7.52
CA PHE A 65 -2.73 -2.46 8.08
C PHE A 65 -3.80 -2.77 7.02
N PHE A 66 -3.83 -2.00 5.93
CA PHE A 66 -4.81 -2.18 4.86
C PHE A 66 -4.58 -3.47 4.06
N GLU A 67 -3.32 -3.84 3.85
CA GLU A 67 -2.95 -5.12 3.24
C GLU A 67 -3.44 -6.30 4.09
N ALA A 68 -3.32 -6.22 5.42
CA ALA A 68 -3.87 -7.25 6.30
C ALA A 68 -5.40 -7.35 6.19
N LEU A 69 -6.12 -6.22 6.15
CA LEU A 69 -7.56 -6.21 5.93
C LEU A 69 -7.95 -6.78 4.56
N TRP A 70 -7.19 -6.42 3.52
CA TRP A 70 -7.37 -6.94 2.17
C TRP A 70 -7.18 -8.46 2.14
N ASN A 71 -6.15 -8.98 2.81
CA ASN A 71 -5.89 -10.42 2.90
C ASN A 71 -7.02 -11.15 3.63
N VAL A 72 -7.52 -10.60 4.75
CA VAL A 72 -8.66 -11.17 5.47
C VAL A 72 -9.90 -11.24 4.57
N ASP A 73 -10.22 -10.16 3.86
CA ASP A 73 -11.35 -10.11 2.92
C ASP A 73 -11.16 -11.11 1.76
N PHE A 74 -9.96 -11.17 1.17
CA PHE A 74 -9.62 -12.05 0.05
C PHE A 74 -9.76 -13.53 0.42
N PHE A 75 -9.12 -13.97 1.50
CA PHE A 75 -9.16 -15.37 1.92
C PHE A 75 -10.53 -15.77 2.45
N PHE A 76 -11.26 -14.86 3.11
CA PHE A 76 -12.64 -15.11 3.51
C PHE A 76 -13.54 -15.36 2.29
N ARG A 77 -13.45 -14.49 1.28
CA ARG A 77 -14.24 -14.65 0.04
C ARG A 77 -13.83 -15.88 -0.75
N LEU A 78 -12.53 -16.19 -0.79
CA LEU A 78 -12.02 -17.41 -1.43
C LEU A 78 -12.57 -18.68 -0.76
N ALA A 79 -12.65 -18.71 0.58
CA ALA A 79 -13.13 -19.87 1.33
C ALA A 79 -14.67 -20.02 1.34
N THR A 80 -15.40 -18.90 1.37
CA THR A 80 -16.86 -18.91 1.60
C THR A 80 -17.70 -18.56 0.37
N GLY A 81 -17.07 -17.99 -0.66
CA GLY A 81 -17.76 -17.41 -1.82
C GLY A 81 -18.51 -16.09 -1.53
N LYS A 82 -18.48 -15.57 -0.30
CA LYS A 82 -19.23 -14.38 0.12
C LYS A 82 -18.31 -13.18 0.36
N PRO A 83 -18.74 -11.94 0.06
CA PRO A 83 -17.99 -10.75 0.44
C PRO A 83 -17.99 -10.55 1.95
N LEU A 84 -16.91 -9.97 2.50
CA LEU A 84 -16.83 -9.56 3.91
C LEU A 84 -16.90 -8.03 4.05
N ILE A 85 -15.90 -7.34 3.48
CA ILE A 85 -15.75 -5.88 3.49
C ILE A 85 -15.78 -5.34 2.05
N GLY A 86 -15.29 -6.12 1.08
CA GLY A 86 -15.28 -5.78 -0.35
C GLY A 86 -13.96 -5.19 -0.87
N LEU A 87 -12.92 -5.11 -0.04
CA LEU A 87 -11.59 -4.60 -0.43
C LEU A 87 -10.95 -5.40 -1.56
N SER A 88 -11.20 -6.71 -1.60
CA SER A 88 -10.68 -7.63 -2.61
C SER A 88 -11.71 -7.95 -3.68
N ALA A 89 -12.82 -7.22 -3.76
CA ALA A 89 -13.96 -7.62 -4.58
C ALA A 89 -13.62 -7.79 -6.07
N TYR A 90 -12.75 -6.92 -6.57
CA TYR A 90 -12.25 -6.92 -7.95
C TYR A 90 -11.46 -8.20 -8.31
N MET A 91 -10.86 -8.90 -7.34
CA MET A 91 -10.16 -10.18 -7.56
C MET A 91 -11.10 -11.30 -8.03
N PHE A 92 -12.41 -11.12 -7.85
CA PHE A 92 -13.44 -12.08 -8.22
C PHE A 92 -14.34 -11.57 -9.34
N ASP A 93 -14.00 -10.42 -9.96
CA ASP A 93 -14.73 -9.89 -11.11
C ASP A 93 -14.21 -10.54 -12.41
N PRO A 94 -15.04 -11.29 -13.16
CA PRO A 94 -14.63 -11.91 -14.42
C PRO A 94 -14.34 -10.90 -15.53
N ARG A 95 -14.75 -9.63 -15.39
CA ARG A 95 -14.46 -8.55 -16.35
C ARG A 95 -13.01 -8.09 -16.28
N ILE A 96 -12.32 -8.33 -15.15
CA ILE A 96 -10.92 -7.96 -14.98
C ILE A 96 -10.04 -9.14 -15.44
N PRO A 97 -9.07 -8.90 -16.35
CA PRO A 97 -8.20 -9.95 -16.87
C PRO A 97 -7.52 -10.75 -15.76
N LEU A 98 -7.40 -12.07 -15.95
CA LEU A 98 -6.75 -12.94 -14.96
C LEU A 98 -5.29 -12.55 -14.69
N SER A 99 -4.59 -12.00 -15.69
CA SER A 99 -3.24 -11.48 -15.54
C SER A 99 -3.17 -10.32 -14.54
N ILE A 100 -4.14 -9.40 -14.60
CA ILE A 100 -4.21 -8.24 -13.69
C ILE A 100 -4.49 -8.70 -12.26
N ARG A 101 -5.49 -9.57 -12.09
CA ARG A 101 -5.82 -10.15 -10.78
C ARG A 101 -4.67 -10.98 -10.21
N GLY A 102 -4.00 -11.77 -11.04
CA GLY A 102 -2.82 -12.54 -10.65
C GLY A 102 -1.66 -11.64 -10.20
N LEU A 103 -1.42 -10.53 -10.90
CA LEU A 103 -0.41 -9.53 -10.49
C LEU A 103 -0.81 -8.82 -9.19
N SER A 104 -2.10 -8.55 -8.96
CA SER A 104 -2.61 -7.97 -7.72
C SER A 104 -2.39 -8.84 -6.48
N CYS A 105 -2.07 -10.13 -6.64
CA CYS A 105 -1.65 -10.98 -5.52
C CYS A 105 -0.39 -10.47 -4.80
N PHE A 106 0.29 -9.43 -5.31
CA PHE A 106 1.32 -8.73 -4.53
C PHE A 106 0.82 -8.27 -3.16
N HIS A 107 -0.48 -7.98 -3.01
CA HIS A 107 -1.12 -7.65 -1.72
C HIS A 107 -0.91 -8.74 -0.64
N ILE A 108 -0.67 -9.98 -1.03
CA ILE A 108 -0.35 -11.08 -0.12
C ILE A 108 1.12 -11.01 0.33
N VAL A 109 2.03 -10.77 -0.61
CA VAL A 109 3.47 -10.87 -0.39
C VAL A 109 4.04 -9.59 0.24
N LEU A 110 3.56 -8.42 -0.20
CA LEU A 110 4.04 -7.10 0.19
C LEU A 110 4.06 -6.88 1.72
N PRO A 111 2.96 -7.09 2.48
CA PRO A 111 2.98 -6.89 3.93
C PRO A 111 3.95 -7.84 4.64
N LEU A 112 4.04 -9.10 4.20
CA LEU A 112 4.95 -10.09 4.79
C LEU A 112 6.41 -9.70 4.54
N LEU A 113 6.71 -9.25 3.32
CA LEU A 113 8.03 -8.79 2.95
C LEU A 113 8.42 -7.53 3.74
N LEU A 114 7.52 -6.56 3.89
CA LEU A 114 7.76 -5.35 4.69
C LEU A 114 8.02 -5.69 6.17
N LEU A 115 7.22 -6.56 6.79
CA LEU A 115 7.41 -7.00 8.17
C LEU A 115 8.73 -7.75 8.35
N TRP A 116 9.09 -8.62 7.40
CA TRP A 116 10.39 -9.29 7.39
C TRP A 116 11.54 -8.28 7.26
N MET A 117 11.43 -7.29 6.38
CA MET A 117 12.46 -6.26 6.23
C MET A 117 12.58 -5.38 7.49
N LEU A 118 11.48 -5.04 8.17
CA LEU A 118 11.52 -4.37 9.47
C LEU A 118 12.25 -5.21 10.52
N HIS A 119 12.02 -6.52 10.55
CA HIS A 119 12.75 -7.41 11.43
C HIS A 119 14.26 -7.44 11.11
N ARG A 120 14.63 -7.39 9.83
CA ARG A 120 16.03 -7.46 9.38
C ARG A 120 16.79 -6.14 9.53
N LEU A 121 16.16 -5.01 9.27
CA LEU A 121 16.79 -3.68 9.19
C LEU A 121 16.50 -2.79 10.41
N GLY A 122 15.45 -3.13 11.18
CA GLY A 122 14.94 -2.29 12.26
C GLY A 122 13.88 -1.30 11.78
N TYR A 123 13.17 -0.72 12.74
CA TYR A 123 12.15 0.30 12.53
C TYR A 123 12.73 1.70 12.77
N ASP A 124 12.54 2.59 11.80
CA ASP A 124 12.95 3.99 11.88
C ASP A 124 11.76 4.87 12.27
N GLN A 125 11.85 5.53 13.43
CA GLN A 125 10.75 6.33 13.96
C GLN A 125 10.41 7.56 13.10
N ARG A 126 11.35 8.03 12.27
CA ARG A 126 11.11 9.16 11.35
C ARG A 126 10.09 8.82 10.27
N ALA A 127 9.78 7.53 10.08
CA ALA A 127 8.80 7.07 9.13
C ALA A 127 7.43 7.73 9.32
N PHE A 128 7.00 7.96 10.57
CA PHE A 128 5.70 8.59 10.83
C PHE A 128 5.59 9.98 10.22
N LEU A 129 6.60 10.83 10.43
CA LEU A 129 6.65 12.18 9.87
C LEU A 129 6.69 12.15 8.33
N TRP A 130 7.63 11.39 7.76
CA TRP A 130 7.84 11.38 6.32
C TRP A 130 6.67 10.75 5.56
N GLN A 131 6.08 9.68 6.09
CA GLN A 131 4.91 9.07 5.47
C GLN A 131 3.67 9.95 5.60
N THR A 132 3.54 10.72 6.67
CA THR A 132 2.48 11.74 6.80
C THR A 132 2.61 12.80 5.72
N ILE A 133 3.83 13.29 5.47
CA ILE A 133 4.10 14.26 4.38
C ILE A 133 3.75 13.65 3.02
N VAL A 134 4.11 12.39 2.77
CA VAL A 134 3.74 11.69 1.54
C VAL A 134 2.22 11.63 1.39
N ALA A 135 1.48 11.25 2.44
CA ALA A 135 0.02 11.18 2.38
C ALA A 135 -0.64 12.56 2.16
N MET A 136 -0.08 13.62 2.75
CA MET A 136 -0.53 15.00 2.53
C MET A 136 -0.39 15.47 1.08
N VAL A 137 0.52 14.88 0.31
CA VAL A 137 0.69 15.16 -1.12
C VAL A 137 -0.15 14.20 -1.97
N VAL A 138 -0.09 12.90 -1.68
CA VAL A 138 -0.73 11.85 -2.48
C VAL A 138 -2.24 11.97 -2.44
N LEU A 139 -2.87 12.23 -1.28
CA LEU A 139 -4.34 12.28 -1.20
C LEU A 139 -4.95 13.43 -2.03
N PRO A 140 -4.48 14.70 -1.94
CA PRO A 140 -4.93 15.75 -2.84
C PRO A 140 -4.61 15.44 -4.31
N LEU A 141 -3.42 14.89 -4.60
CA LEU A 141 -3.04 14.56 -5.97
C LEU A 141 -3.97 13.51 -6.57
N SER A 142 -4.25 12.43 -5.83
CA SER A 142 -5.23 11.40 -6.21
C SER A 142 -6.57 12.05 -6.53
N TYR A 143 -7.07 12.95 -5.68
CA TYR A 143 -8.33 13.65 -5.96
C TYR A 143 -8.28 14.50 -7.25
N LEU A 144 -7.17 15.17 -7.51
CA LEU A 144 -7.04 16.08 -8.66
C LEU A 144 -6.85 15.35 -10.01
N VAL A 145 -6.25 14.16 -10.02
CA VAL A 145 -5.88 13.46 -11.27
C VAL A 145 -6.64 12.15 -11.51
N THR A 146 -7.52 11.75 -10.60
CA THR A 146 -8.38 10.57 -10.73
C THR A 146 -9.85 10.97 -10.69
N ASN A 147 -10.75 10.02 -10.91
CA ASN A 147 -12.19 10.25 -10.87
C ASN A 147 -12.91 9.31 -9.88
N ALA A 148 -14.20 9.57 -9.66
CA ALA A 148 -15.04 8.84 -8.72
C ALA A 148 -15.22 7.34 -9.03
N GLN A 149 -14.98 6.90 -10.27
CA GLN A 149 -15.05 5.49 -10.66
C GLN A 149 -13.77 4.75 -10.26
N GLU A 150 -12.63 5.41 -10.38
CA GLU A 150 -11.32 4.89 -9.95
C GLU A 150 -11.19 4.92 -8.42
N ASN A 151 -11.68 5.99 -7.80
CA ASN A 151 -11.71 6.21 -6.35
C ASN A 151 -10.38 5.88 -5.63
N VAL A 152 -9.26 6.28 -6.22
CA VAL A 152 -7.92 5.96 -5.71
C VAL A 152 -7.74 6.51 -4.30
N ASN A 153 -7.28 5.66 -3.38
CA ASN A 153 -7.15 5.97 -1.94
C ASN A 153 -8.46 6.44 -1.28
N TRP A 154 -9.61 6.07 -1.84
CA TRP A 154 -10.94 6.45 -1.37
C TRP A 154 -11.21 7.95 -1.30
N VAL A 155 -10.53 8.77 -2.11
CA VAL A 155 -10.65 10.23 -2.08
C VAL A 155 -12.03 10.76 -2.48
N TYR A 156 -12.88 9.92 -3.07
CA TYR A 156 -14.28 10.25 -3.39
C TYR A 156 -15.30 9.63 -2.44
N GLY A 157 -14.92 8.66 -1.60
CA GLY A 157 -15.80 8.00 -0.63
C GLY A 157 -15.22 6.68 -0.13
N LEU A 158 -15.50 6.32 1.14
CA LEU A 158 -15.09 5.02 1.68
C LEU A 158 -15.94 3.90 1.06
N GLY A 159 -15.30 2.95 0.40
CA GLY A 159 -15.96 1.85 -0.30
C GLY A 159 -16.16 2.12 -1.80
N GLU A 160 -17.13 1.43 -2.41
CA GLU A 160 -17.35 1.45 -3.85
C GLU A 160 -18.04 2.72 -4.35
N ASN A 161 -18.83 3.37 -3.48
CA ASN A 161 -19.65 4.51 -3.88
C ASN A 161 -19.07 5.84 -3.36
N PRO A 162 -19.06 6.90 -4.19
CA PRO A 162 -18.72 8.22 -3.73
C PRO A 162 -19.65 8.71 -2.61
N GLN A 163 -19.07 9.35 -1.60
CA GLN A 163 -19.84 9.99 -0.55
C GLN A 163 -20.51 11.26 -1.08
N ARG A 164 -21.70 11.58 -0.56
CA ARG A 164 -22.52 12.74 -0.99
C ARG A 164 -22.84 13.72 0.14
N VAL A 165 -22.26 13.50 1.32
CA VAL A 165 -22.61 14.23 2.55
C VAL A 165 -21.74 15.47 2.72
N LEU A 166 -20.43 15.33 2.49
CA LEU A 166 -19.46 16.39 2.68
C LEU A 166 -19.02 17.00 1.35
N PRO A 167 -18.68 18.30 1.30
CA PRO A 167 -17.96 18.88 0.19
C PRO A 167 -16.68 18.10 -0.09
N ALA A 168 -16.39 17.80 -1.36
CA ALA A 168 -15.28 16.92 -1.72
C ALA A 168 -13.90 17.37 -1.18
N PRO A 169 -13.50 18.66 -1.24
CA PRO A 169 -12.24 19.09 -0.64
C PRO A 169 -12.19 18.89 0.88
N LEU A 170 -13.31 19.08 1.58
CA LEU A 170 -13.39 18.84 3.02
C LEU A 170 -13.21 17.35 3.33
N PHE A 171 -13.82 16.48 2.53
CA PHE A 171 -13.66 15.04 2.68
C PHE A 171 -12.20 14.61 2.49
N VAL A 172 -11.50 15.11 1.45
CA VAL A 172 -10.07 14.85 1.24
C VAL A 172 -9.22 15.37 2.40
N PHE A 173 -9.51 16.57 2.91
CA PHE A 173 -8.82 17.12 4.08
C PHE A 173 -9.01 16.24 5.32
N LEU A 174 -10.22 15.70 5.55
CA LEU A 174 -10.46 14.75 6.64
C LEU A 174 -9.67 13.45 6.44
N LEU A 175 -9.52 12.95 5.21
CA LEU A 175 -8.66 11.80 4.93
C LEU A 175 -7.19 12.10 5.24
N MET A 176 -6.70 13.31 4.93
CA MET A 176 -5.34 13.76 5.26
C MET A 176 -5.08 13.79 6.77
N LEU A 177 -6.11 13.93 7.60
CA LEU A 177 -6.01 13.79 9.05
C LEU A 177 -6.21 12.34 9.51
N LEU A 178 -7.17 11.64 8.91
CA LEU A 178 -7.55 10.28 9.27
C LEU A 178 -6.40 9.29 9.06
N PHE A 179 -5.71 9.34 7.91
CA PHE A 179 -4.62 8.41 7.61
C PHE A 179 -3.49 8.52 8.63
N PRO A 180 -2.90 9.69 8.89
CA PRO A 180 -1.88 9.82 9.93
C PRO A 180 -2.36 9.42 11.32
N LEU A 181 -3.55 9.86 11.74
CA LEU A 181 -3.98 9.72 13.13
C LEU A 181 -4.56 8.33 13.45
N ALA A 182 -5.33 7.74 12.53
CA ALA A 182 -6.04 6.49 12.77
C ALA A 182 -5.36 5.27 12.13
N VAL A 183 -4.47 5.46 11.15
CA VAL A 183 -3.73 4.36 10.51
C VAL A 183 -2.26 4.42 10.90
N TYR A 184 -1.56 5.50 10.54
CA TYR A 184 -0.10 5.53 10.66
C TYR A 184 0.36 5.60 12.11
N LEU A 185 -0.28 6.41 12.97
CA LEU A 185 0.12 6.56 14.36
C LEU A 185 -0.04 5.25 15.16
N PRO A 186 -1.19 4.55 15.14
CA PRO A 186 -1.32 3.26 15.82
C PRO A 186 -0.30 2.22 15.31
N THR A 187 -0.12 2.13 13.99
CA THR A 187 0.85 1.19 13.39
C THR A 187 2.29 1.58 13.73
N HIS A 188 2.62 2.87 13.75
CA HIS A 188 3.92 3.40 14.19
C HIS A 188 4.22 3.01 15.64
N LEU A 189 3.27 3.25 16.56
CA LEU A 189 3.44 2.89 17.97
C LEU A 189 3.56 1.37 18.18
N LEU A 190 2.85 0.58 17.38
CA LEU A 190 2.97 -0.88 17.40
C LEU A 190 4.36 -1.32 16.92
N PHE A 191 4.80 -0.82 15.76
CA PHE A 191 6.08 -1.23 15.16
C PHE A 191 7.28 -0.73 15.96
N ALA A 192 7.22 0.46 16.55
CA ALA A 192 8.24 0.97 17.46
C ALA A 192 8.41 0.12 18.72
N ARG A 193 7.37 -0.63 19.13
CA ARG A 193 7.45 -1.58 20.25
C ARG A 193 7.89 -2.97 19.82
N MET A 194 7.48 -3.43 18.64
CA MET A 194 7.73 -4.79 18.16
C MET A 194 9.11 -4.99 17.55
N PHE A 195 9.65 -3.99 16.87
CA PHE A 195 10.90 -4.08 16.14
C PHE A 195 12.01 -3.30 16.83
N ARG A 196 13.25 -3.76 16.69
CA ARG A 196 14.41 -2.99 17.16
C ARG A 196 14.51 -1.66 16.41
N ALA A 197 15.08 -0.64 17.07
CA ALA A 197 15.36 0.62 16.41
C ALA A 197 16.37 0.42 15.25
N ALA A 198 16.16 1.11 14.14
CA ALA A 198 17.12 1.13 13.05
C ALA A 198 18.41 1.85 13.48
N GLY A 199 19.58 1.29 13.13
CA GLY A 199 20.89 1.85 13.48
C GLY A 199 21.34 1.60 14.92
N ALA A 200 20.60 0.79 15.69
CA ALA A 200 21.02 0.26 16.99
C ALA A 200 21.83 -1.03 16.84
#